data_AF-A0A0P0Y3J4-F1
#
_entry.id   AF-A0A0P0Y3J4-F1
#
_cell.length_a   1.000
_cell.length_b   1.000
_cell.length_c   1.000
_cell.angle_alpha   90.00
_cell.angle_beta   90.00
_cell.angle_gamma   90.00
#
_symmetry.space_group_name_H-M   'P 1'
#
loop_
_entity.id
_entity.type
_entity.pdbx_description
1 polymer ?
#
loop_
_entity_poly.entity_id
_entity_poly.type
_entity_poly.pdbx_seq_one_letter_code
_entity_poly.pdbx_strand_id
1 'polypeptide(L)'
;MQVLGRAASVGAFDKRGEESGHVKISLSGNTPEHIIRITRKIDTKNKSEWLLDVFTTRPIQLLEETQKAVGVPDLPVQHHQLIYRSKELKNLEVANLMRKRLPWLKYEMKEEELIEAQEQEKTMKKKMEIAKIWEDSKRPIDYRNEQVRAIMNKLP
;
A
#
# COMPACT_ATOMS: atom_id res chain seq x y z
N MET A 1 -5.48 -32.84 0.76
CA MET A 1 -4.70 -34.06 0.41
C MET A 1 -3.25 -33.83 0.76
N GLN A 2 -2.72 -34.55 1.76
CA GLN A 2 -1.29 -34.58 2.05
C GLN A 2 -0.71 -35.76 1.27
N VAL A 3 0.18 -35.51 0.31
CA VAL A 3 0.79 -36.59 -0.49
C VAL A 3 1.80 -37.31 0.39
N LEU A 4 1.52 -38.56 0.75
CA LEU A 4 2.42 -39.38 1.55
C LEU A 4 3.80 -39.46 0.86
N GLY A 5 4.88 -39.27 1.63
CA GLY A 5 6.27 -39.32 1.13
C GLY A 5 6.82 -38.00 0.56
N ARG A 6 6.01 -36.94 0.42
CA ARG A 6 6.53 -35.59 0.16
C ARG A 6 6.79 -34.84 1.45
N ALA A 7 7.95 -34.21 1.56
CA ALA A 7 8.24 -33.28 2.65
C ALA A 7 7.19 -32.15 2.68
N ALA A 8 6.53 -31.98 3.83
CA ALA A 8 5.47 -30.98 4.01
C ALA A 8 6.01 -29.60 4.44
N SER A 9 7.28 -29.54 4.85
CA SER A 9 7.98 -28.32 5.25
C SER A 9 9.45 -28.41 4.86
N VAL A 10 10.14 -27.26 4.88
CA VAL A 10 11.57 -27.19 4.55
C VAL A 10 12.41 -28.07 5.48
N GLY A 11 12.12 -28.04 6.78
CA GLY A 11 12.83 -28.88 7.76
C GLY A 11 12.62 -30.39 7.57
N ALA A 12 11.66 -30.84 6.75
CA ALA A 12 11.50 -32.27 6.43
C ALA A 12 12.47 -32.75 5.34
N PHE A 13 13.19 -31.85 4.67
CA PHE A 13 14.29 -32.20 3.76
C PHE A 13 15.64 -32.36 4.48
N ASP A 14 15.74 -31.83 5.70
CA ASP A 14 16.93 -31.95 6.52
C ASP A 14 17.00 -33.36 7.10
N LYS A 15 18.23 -33.87 7.31
CA LYS A 15 18.41 -35.19 7.92
C LYS A 15 17.88 -35.14 9.36
N ARG A 16 17.28 -36.24 9.83
CA ARG A 16 16.76 -36.30 11.21
C ARG A 16 17.86 -35.94 12.22
N GLY A 17 17.59 -34.93 13.06
CA GLY A 17 18.52 -34.44 14.06
C GLY A 17 19.41 -33.28 13.61
N GLU A 18 19.41 -32.92 12.33
CA GLU A 18 20.12 -31.74 11.83
C GLU A 18 19.28 -30.47 11.97
N GLU A 19 19.93 -29.36 12.27
CA GLU A 19 19.28 -28.03 12.33
C GLU A 19 19.25 -27.33 10.96
N SER A 20 20.02 -27.84 10.00
CA SER A 20 20.08 -27.32 8.63
C SER A 20 20.54 -28.37 7.63
N GLY A 21 20.04 -28.25 6.40
CA GLY A 21 20.49 -28.99 5.23
C GLY A 21 21.36 -28.12 4.32
N HIS A 22 22.08 -28.77 3.40
CA HIS A 22 22.80 -28.06 2.35
C HIS A 22 22.78 -28.81 1.04
N VAL A 23 22.76 -28.05 -0.05
CA VAL A 23 22.94 -28.53 -1.41
C VAL A 23 24.19 -27.87 -1.97
N LYS A 24 25.09 -28.68 -2.54
CA LYS A 24 26.33 -28.22 -3.16
C LYS A 24 26.35 -28.69 -4.61
N ILE A 25 26.55 -27.76 -5.52
CA ILE A 25 26.79 -28.03 -6.93
C ILE A 25 28.19 -27.55 -7.30
N SER A 26 28.84 -28.25 -8.22
CA SER A 26 30.13 -27.85 -8.78
C SER A 26 29.96 -27.75 -10.29
N LEU A 27 30.38 -26.63 -10.87
CA LEU A 27 30.30 -26.33 -12.29
C LEU A 27 31.72 -26.29 -12.84
N SER A 28 32.01 -27.12 -13.83
CA SER A 28 33.31 -27.14 -14.51
C SER A 28 33.25 -26.28 -15.77
N GLY A 29 34.24 -25.40 -15.94
CA GLY A 29 34.44 -24.60 -17.14
C GLY A 29 35.22 -25.35 -18.21
N ASN A 30 35.73 -24.60 -19.18
CA ASN A 30 36.50 -25.15 -20.31
C ASN A 30 37.90 -25.64 -19.92
N THR A 31 38.38 -25.31 -18.72
CA THR A 31 39.65 -25.81 -18.18
C THR A 31 39.41 -26.60 -16.89
N PRO A 32 40.20 -27.66 -16.62
CA PRO A 32 40.07 -28.46 -15.40
C PRO A 32 40.16 -27.66 -14.09
N GLU A 33 40.88 -26.55 -14.11
CA GLU A 33 41.10 -25.67 -12.96
C GLU A 33 39.91 -24.74 -12.70
N HIS A 34 39.07 -24.48 -13.72
CA HIS A 34 37.93 -23.60 -13.59
C HIS A 34 36.73 -24.36 -13.03
N ILE A 35 36.70 -24.55 -11.72
CA ILE A 35 35.57 -25.17 -11.02
C ILE A 35 34.94 -24.15 -10.08
N ILE A 36 33.69 -23.80 -10.35
CA ILE A 36 32.87 -22.94 -9.48
C ILE A 36 32.00 -23.81 -8.58
N ARG A 37 32.07 -23.63 -7.27
CA ARG A 37 31.30 -24.38 -6.28
C ARG A 37 30.24 -23.50 -5.63
N ILE A 38 28.99 -23.80 -5.89
CA ILE A 38 27.85 -23.10 -5.29
C ILE A 38 27.25 -23.98 -4.21
N THR A 39 27.19 -23.48 -2.98
CA THR A 39 26.54 -24.15 -1.85
C THR A 39 25.38 -23.31 -1.35
N ARG A 40 24.19 -23.90 -1.23
CA ARG A 40 23.05 -23.31 -0.52
C ARG A 40 22.82 -24.09 0.76
N LYS A 41 22.89 -23.44 1.90
CA LYS A 41 22.42 -23.99 3.19
C LYS A 41 21.02 -23.45 3.47
N ILE A 42 20.16 -24.30 4.01
CA ILE A 42 18.81 -23.93 4.41
C ILE A 42 18.58 -24.49 5.80
N ASP A 43 18.15 -23.65 6.73
CA ASP A 43 17.78 -24.11 8.07
C ASP A 43 16.31 -24.58 8.13
N THR A 44 15.97 -25.21 9.24
CA THR A 44 14.59 -25.65 9.53
C THR A 44 13.57 -24.50 9.58
N LYS A 45 14.02 -23.23 9.67
CA LYS A 45 13.21 -22.00 9.64
C LYS A 45 13.13 -21.38 8.24
N ASN A 46 13.61 -22.07 7.20
CA ASN A 46 13.65 -21.61 5.81
C ASN A 46 14.55 -20.37 5.58
N LYS A 47 15.50 -20.10 6.47
CA LYS A 47 16.56 -19.12 6.24
C LYS A 47 17.62 -19.76 5.34
N SER A 48 17.98 -19.07 4.27
CA SER A 48 18.99 -19.54 3.32
C SER A 48 20.30 -18.76 3.44
N GLU A 49 21.42 -19.48 3.47
CA GLU A 49 22.77 -18.93 3.31
C GLU A 49 23.37 -19.46 2.00
N TRP A 50 24.03 -18.60 1.23
CA TRP A 50 24.65 -18.96 -0.04
C TRP A 50 26.16 -18.81 0.05
N LEU A 51 26.89 -19.77 -0.51
CA LEU A 51 28.35 -19.73 -0.60
C LEU A 51 28.79 -19.96 -2.05
N LEU A 52 29.76 -19.16 -2.50
CA LEU A 52 30.46 -19.29 -3.77
C LEU A 52 31.94 -19.57 -3.47
N ASP A 53 32.44 -20.73 -3.89
CA ASP A 53 33.83 -21.17 -3.64
C ASP A 53 34.29 -20.97 -2.19
N VAL A 54 33.42 -21.32 -1.24
CA VAL A 54 33.54 -21.17 0.22
C VAL A 54 33.19 -19.79 0.81
N PHE A 55 33.09 -18.73 0.01
CA PHE A 55 32.74 -17.40 0.50
C PHE A 55 31.23 -17.20 0.60
N THR A 56 30.74 -16.74 1.75
CA THR A 56 29.33 -16.36 1.91
C THR A 56 28.99 -15.21 0.98
N THR A 57 27.89 -15.35 0.24
CA THR A 57 27.44 -14.40 -0.78
C THR A 57 25.93 -14.16 -0.69
N ARG A 58 25.45 -13.11 -1.34
CA ARG A 58 24.01 -12.86 -1.50
C ARG A 58 23.51 -13.50 -2.80
N PRO A 59 22.23 -13.91 -2.86
CA PRO A 59 21.66 -14.48 -4.09
C PRO A 59 21.85 -13.62 -5.34
N ILE A 60 21.78 -12.29 -5.18
CA ILE A 60 21.99 -11.32 -6.27
C ILE A 60 23.44 -11.35 -6.78
N GLN A 61 24.41 -11.36 -5.86
CA GLN A 61 25.83 -11.42 -6.24
C GLN A 61 26.16 -12.76 -6.90
N LEU A 62 25.59 -13.86 -6.40
CA LEU A 62 25.70 -15.16 -7.04
C LEU A 62 25.10 -15.16 -8.46
N LEU A 63 23.97 -14.49 -8.67
CA LEU A 63 23.37 -14.35 -10.00
C LEU A 63 24.28 -13.55 -10.94
N GLU A 64 24.86 -12.44 -10.48
CA GLU A 64 25.80 -11.64 -11.26
C GLU A 64 27.04 -12.44 -11.67
N GLU A 65 27.65 -13.18 -10.72
CA GLU A 65 28.83 -14.01 -11.01
C GLU A 65 28.51 -15.17 -11.96
N THR A 66 27.34 -15.80 -11.81
CA THR A 66 26.93 -16.85 -12.74
C THR A 66 26.64 -16.29 -14.13
N GLN A 67 26.02 -15.11 -14.25
CA GLN A 67 25.81 -14.44 -15.54
C GLN A 67 27.12 -14.11 -16.25
N LYS A 68 28.12 -13.61 -15.52
CA LYS A 68 29.48 -13.38 -16.07
C LYS A 68 30.11 -14.68 -16.56
N ALA A 69 30.00 -15.76 -15.77
CA ALA A 69 30.57 -17.06 -16.10
C ALA A 69 29.94 -17.71 -17.36
N VAL A 70 28.68 -17.42 -17.68
CA VAL A 70 28.04 -17.88 -18.94
C VAL A 70 28.73 -17.28 -20.18
N GLY A 71 29.31 -16.09 -20.07
CA GLY A 71 30.03 -15.44 -21.18
C GLY A 71 29.13 -14.90 -22.30
N VAL A 72 27.82 -14.81 -22.09
CA VAL A 72 26.90 -14.15 -23.04
C VAL A 72 26.91 -12.64 -22.76
N PRO A 73 27.46 -11.80 -23.67
CA PRO A 73 27.77 -10.40 -23.39
C PRO A 73 26.53 -9.56 -23.04
N ASP A 74 25.39 -9.88 -23.65
CA ASP A 74 24.15 -9.12 -23.48
C ASP A 74 23.29 -9.61 -22.30
N LEU A 75 23.66 -10.72 -21.64
CA LEU A 75 22.82 -11.31 -20.60
C LEU A 75 22.62 -10.37 -19.39
N PRO A 76 23.67 -9.70 -18.85
CA PRO A 76 23.48 -8.70 -17.79
C PRO A 76 22.61 -7.51 -18.24
N VAL A 77 22.76 -7.08 -19.51
CA VAL A 77 21.98 -5.97 -20.08
C VAL A 77 20.50 -6.36 -20.16
N GLN A 78 20.20 -7.54 -20.68
CA GLN A 78 18.83 -8.08 -20.74
C GLN A 78 18.24 -8.25 -19.34
N HIS A 79 19.01 -8.73 -18.37
CA HIS A 79 18.57 -8.86 -16.98
C HIS A 79 18.17 -7.51 -16.38
N HIS A 80 19.01 -6.48 -16.52
CA HIS A 80 18.69 -5.13 -16.06
C HIS A 80 17.46 -4.55 -16.75
N GLN A 81 17.31 -4.75 -18.06
CA GLN A 81 16.13 -4.33 -18.81
C GLN A 81 14.86 -5.02 -18.29
N LEU A 82 14.91 -6.32 -17.99
CA LEU A 82 13.79 -7.06 -17.42
C LEU A 82 13.42 -6.57 -16.02
N ILE A 83 14.42 -6.29 -15.15
CA ILE A 83 14.17 -5.69 -13.83
C ILE A 83 13.46 -4.34 -13.98
N TYR A 84 13.98 -3.49 -14.85
CA TYR A 84 13.42 -2.16 -15.10
C TYR A 84 11.98 -2.26 -15.61
N ARG A 85 11.75 -3.06 -16.67
CA ARG A 85 10.41 -3.30 -17.22
C ARG A 85 9.45 -3.90 -16.19
N SER A 86 9.92 -4.82 -15.34
CA SER A 86 9.10 -5.38 -14.26
C SER A 86 8.66 -4.30 -13.27
N LYS A 87 9.55 -3.38 -12.90
CA LYS A 87 9.23 -2.22 -12.05
C LYS A 87 8.22 -1.29 -12.73
N GLU A 88 8.42 -0.99 -14.01
CA GLU A 88 7.50 -0.18 -14.80
C GLU A 88 6.11 -0.81 -14.89
N LEU A 89 6.02 -2.12 -15.16
CA LEU A 89 4.75 -2.83 -15.22
C LEU A 89 3.98 -2.78 -13.89
N LYS A 90 4.68 -2.96 -12.75
CA LYS A 90 4.05 -2.80 -11.43
C LYS A 90 3.52 -1.38 -11.21
N ASN A 91 4.29 -0.37 -11.61
CA ASN A 91 3.84 1.03 -11.50
C ASN A 91 2.61 1.30 -12.38
N LEU A 92 2.58 0.77 -13.60
CA LEU A 92 1.44 0.87 -14.51
C LEU A 92 0.20 0.14 -13.98
N GLU A 93 0.37 -0.98 -13.29
CA GLU A 93 -0.72 -1.70 -12.63
C GLU A 93 -1.34 -0.85 -11.51
N VAL A 94 -0.51 -0.25 -10.65
CA VAL A 94 -0.96 0.67 -9.59
C VAL A 94 -1.67 1.89 -10.19
N ALA A 95 -1.11 2.50 -11.24
CA ALA A 95 -1.74 3.63 -11.93
C ALA A 95 -3.10 3.25 -12.54
N ASN A 96 -3.22 2.05 -13.11
CA ASN A 96 -4.48 1.54 -13.64
C ASN A 96 -5.54 1.32 -12.55
N LEU A 97 -5.15 0.83 -11.36
CA LEU A 97 -6.05 0.72 -10.21
C LEU A 97 -6.54 2.10 -9.76
N MET A 98 -5.65 3.08 -9.65
CA MET A 98 -6.02 4.47 -9.32
C MET A 98 -6.96 5.09 -10.34
N ARG A 99 -6.69 4.88 -11.64
CA ARG A 99 -7.56 5.34 -12.73
C ARG A 99 -8.97 4.75 -12.64
N LYS A 100 -9.09 3.46 -12.28
CA LYS A 100 -10.38 2.79 -12.07
C LYS A 100 -11.12 3.29 -10.82
N ARG A 101 -10.39 3.70 -9.78
CA ARG A 101 -10.96 4.25 -8.54
C ARG A 101 -11.46 5.69 -8.69
N LEU A 102 -10.87 6.47 -9.60
CA LEU A 102 -11.13 7.90 -9.75
C LEU A 102 -12.62 8.27 -9.95
N PRO A 103 -13.44 7.57 -10.76
CA PRO A 103 -14.86 7.89 -10.89
C PRO A 103 -15.65 7.75 -9.59
N TRP A 104 -15.33 6.74 -8.77
CA TRP A 104 -15.98 6.52 -7.47
C TRP A 104 -15.61 7.61 -6.48
N LEU A 105 -14.34 8.02 -6.43
CA LEU A 105 -13.91 9.15 -5.61
C LEU A 105 -14.63 10.46 -5.99
N LYS A 106 -14.87 10.68 -7.29
CA LYS A 106 -15.66 11.85 -7.75
C LYS A 106 -17.11 11.77 -7.30
N TYR A 107 -17.68 10.57 -7.27
CA TYR A 107 -19.04 10.34 -6.77
C TYR A 107 -19.11 10.57 -5.25
N GLU A 108 -18.18 9.97 -4.50
CA GLU A 108 -18.06 10.13 -3.03
C GLU A 108 -17.93 11.61 -2.65
N MET A 109 -17.07 12.37 -3.33
CA MET A 109 -16.90 13.81 -3.09
C MET A 109 -18.20 14.60 -3.34
N LYS A 110 -18.94 14.28 -4.41
CA LYS A 110 -20.22 14.93 -4.72
C LYS A 110 -21.32 14.55 -3.73
N GLU A 111 -21.29 13.33 -3.22
CA GLU A 111 -22.19 12.85 -2.17
C GLU A 111 -21.93 13.57 -0.85
N GLU A 112 -20.66 13.73 -0.46
CA GLU A 112 -20.26 14.53 0.71
C GLU A 112 -20.73 15.99 0.58
N GLU A 113 -20.50 16.63 -0.57
CA GLU A 113 -20.99 18.00 -0.85
C GLU A 113 -22.53 18.10 -0.72
N LEU A 114 -23.27 17.08 -1.19
CA LEU A 114 -24.72 17.04 -1.08
C LEU A 114 -25.18 16.91 0.38
N ILE A 115 -24.53 16.05 1.16
CA ILE A 115 -24.85 15.85 2.58
C ILE A 115 -24.59 17.14 3.35
N GLU A 116 -23.44 17.79 3.13
CA GLU A 116 -23.11 19.05 3.80
C GLU A 116 -24.12 20.16 3.46
N ALA A 117 -24.51 20.29 2.19
CA ALA A 117 -25.52 21.26 1.77
C ALA A 117 -26.88 21.02 2.47
N GLN A 118 -27.28 19.76 2.65
CA GLN A 118 -28.51 19.41 3.37
C GLN A 118 -28.43 19.75 4.87
N GLU A 119 -27.27 19.56 5.51
CA GLU A 119 -27.05 19.93 6.91
C GLU A 119 -27.06 21.44 7.10
N GLN A 120 -26.43 22.18 6.18
CA GLN A 120 -26.47 23.64 6.16
C GLN A 120 -27.91 24.14 5.99
N GLU A 121 -28.69 23.58 5.06
CA GLU A 121 -30.10 23.93 4.85
C GLU A 121 -30.93 23.68 6.12
N LYS A 122 -30.78 22.52 6.77
CA LYS A 122 -31.46 22.22 8.04
C LYS A 122 -31.09 23.22 9.13
N THR A 123 -29.82 23.57 9.21
CA THR A 123 -29.31 24.55 10.18
C THR A 123 -29.87 25.95 9.89
N MET A 124 -29.94 26.36 8.62
CA MET A 124 -30.53 27.63 8.20
C MET A 124 -32.04 27.69 8.47
N LYS A 125 -32.78 26.60 8.19
CA LYS A 125 -34.22 26.50 8.51
C LYS A 125 -34.48 26.68 10.00
N LYS A 126 -33.70 26.01 10.85
CA LYS A 126 -33.78 26.19 12.31
C LYS A 126 -33.48 27.62 12.73
N LYS A 127 -32.43 28.25 12.17
CA LYS A 127 -32.09 29.66 12.45
C LYS A 127 -33.21 30.61 12.01
N MET A 128 -33.81 30.37 10.85
CA MET A 128 -34.92 31.17 10.32
C MET A 128 -36.19 31.04 11.17
N GLU A 129 -36.50 29.82 11.65
CA GLU A 129 -37.61 29.57 12.56
C GLU A 129 -37.42 30.30 13.89
N ILE A 130 -36.22 30.23 14.49
CA ILE A 130 -35.88 30.98 15.71
C ILE A 130 -35.98 32.50 15.48
N ALA A 131 -35.47 33.01 14.35
CA ALA A 131 -35.56 34.43 14.01
C ALA A 131 -37.03 34.89 13.88
N LYS A 132 -37.89 34.06 13.27
CA LYS A 132 -39.33 34.34 13.16
C LYS A 132 -40.00 34.36 14.54
N ILE A 133 -39.71 33.39 15.40
CA ILE A 133 -40.24 33.34 16.78
C ILE A 133 -39.80 34.58 17.58
N TRP A 134 -38.54 35.00 17.43
CA TRP A 134 -38.01 36.19 18.08
C TRP A 134 -38.73 37.46 17.61
N GLU A 135 -38.91 37.62 16.29
CA GLU A 135 -39.62 38.75 15.70
C GLU A 135 -41.09 38.78 16.16
N ASP A 136 -41.79 37.66 16.13
CA ASP A 136 -43.19 37.54 16.59
C ASP A 136 -43.32 37.84 18.09
N SER A 137 -42.34 37.44 18.91
CA SER A 137 -42.32 37.74 20.35
C SER A 137 -41.97 39.20 20.67
N LYS A 138 -41.19 39.85 19.80
CA LYS A 138 -40.77 41.24 19.96
C LYS A 138 -41.88 42.22 19.56
N ARG A 139 -42.70 41.88 18.56
CA ARG A 139 -43.80 42.74 18.06
C ARG A 139 -44.74 43.29 19.16
N PRO A 140 -45.26 42.50 20.12
CA PRO A 140 -46.09 43.03 21.20
C PRO A 140 -45.34 43.98 22.15
N ILE A 141 -44.05 43.74 22.36
CA ILE A 141 -43.18 44.57 23.21
C ILE A 141 -42.94 45.91 22.53
N ASP A 142 -42.57 45.89 21.25
CA ASP A 142 -42.34 47.10 20.45
C ASP A 142 -43.63 47.93 20.35
N TYR A 143 -44.79 47.30 20.11
CA TYR A 143 -46.09 47.97 20.10
C TYR A 143 -46.43 48.62 21.45
N ARG A 144 -46.15 47.94 22.57
CA ARG A 144 -46.36 48.50 23.92
C ARG A 144 -45.42 49.67 24.20
N ASN A 145 -44.15 49.55 23.81
CA ASN A 145 -43.16 50.61 23.96
C ASN A 145 -43.57 51.86 23.16
N GLU A 146 -44.10 51.68 21.95
CA GLU A 146 -44.60 52.78 21.11
C GLU A 146 -45.83 53.47 21.74
N GLN A 147 -46.78 52.71 22.29
CA GLN A 147 -47.91 53.28 23.03
C GLN A 147 -47.46 54.07 24.26
N VAL A 148 -46.50 53.54 25.04
CA VAL A 148 -45.93 54.23 26.20
C VAL A 148 -45.23 55.52 25.78
N ARG A 149 -44.43 55.49 24.70
CA ARG A 149 -43.80 56.69 24.12
C ARG A 149 -44.83 57.73 23.69
N ALA A 150 -45.90 57.31 23.03
CA ALA A 150 -46.98 58.19 22.59
C ALA A 150 -47.72 58.85 23.78
N ILE A 151 -47.90 58.13 24.89
CA ILE A 151 -48.47 58.68 26.13
C ILE A 151 -47.50 59.69 26.77
N MET A 152 -46.23 59.34 26.88
CA MET A 152 -45.20 60.22 27.46
C MET A 152 -45.06 61.54 26.69
N ASN A 153 -45.14 61.50 25.36
CA ASN A 153 -45.07 62.69 24.51
C ASN A 153 -46.34 63.57 24.55
N LYS A 154 -47.45 63.10 25.14
CA LYS A 154 -48.70 63.87 25.32
C LYS A 154 -48.82 64.50 26.71
N LEU A 155 -47.90 64.21 27.63
CA LEU A 155 -47.84 64.88 28.91
C LEU A 155 -47.24 66.29 28.71
N PRO A 156 -47.83 67.33 29.34
CA PRO A 156 -47.38 68.72 29.22
C PRO A 156 -46.02 68.98 29.88
#